data_AF-A0A8T5W6E8-F1
#
_entry.id   AF-A0A8T5W6E8-F1
#
_cell.length_a   1.000
_cell.length_b   1.000
_cell.length_c   1.000
_cell.angle_alpha   90.00
_cell.angle_beta   90.00
_cell.angle_gamma   90.00
#
_symmetry.space_group_name_H-M   'P 1'
#
loop_
_entity.id
_entity.type
_entity.pdbx_description
1 polymer ?
#
loop_
_entity_poly.entity_id
_entity_poly.type
_entity_poly.pdbx_seq_one_letter_code
_entity_poly.pdbx_strand_id
1 'polypeptide(L)'
;MDKEIEKLVITLDLLAEEQRLIDPLEKSQPISSDIRSWLEKKRVDSGFDFLTLCDRKGKVILRTRFPHYSGDFSLSNSLVSKAFRGKSASGIVIMPPQTLKMEGEDLFQQAYIQFTPTPGARPRSEKAETSGMVLMAAVPVWAGNEEIIGILYGGILLN
;
A
#
# COMPACT_ATOMS: atom_id res chain seq x y z
N MET A 1 -16.76 -8.45 2.76
CA MET A 1 -16.22 -7.73 1.60
C MET A 1 -16.53 -6.24 1.63
N ASP A 2 -17.74 -5.75 1.31
CA ASP A 2 -18.01 -4.29 1.25
C ASP A 2 -17.71 -3.55 2.57
N LYS A 3 -18.14 -4.11 3.70
CA LYS A 3 -17.86 -3.55 5.04
C LYS A 3 -16.37 -3.54 5.40
N GLU A 4 -15.60 -4.51 4.92
CA GLU A 4 -14.15 -4.57 5.17
C GLU A 4 -13.42 -3.52 4.33
N ILE A 5 -13.80 -3.37 3.07
CA ILE A 5 -13.29 -2.35 2.17
C ILE A 5 -13.52 -0.95 2.75
N GLU A 6 -14.75 -0.69 3.21
CA GLU A 6 -15.12 0.58 3.82
C GLU A 6 -14.29 0.87 5.08
N LYS A 7 -14.10 -0.15 5.95
CA LYS A 7 -13.25 -0.04 7.13
C LYS A 7 -11.80 0.32 6.77
N LEU A 8 -11.24 -0.24 5.71
CA LEU A 8 -9.88 0.08 5.28
C LEU A 8 -9.77 1.56 4.89
N VAL A 9 -10.70 2.07 4.09
CA VAL A 9 -10.70 3.48 3.67
C VAL A 9 -10.79 4.40 4.87
N ILE A 10 -11.77 4.17 5.77
CA ILE A 10 -11.95 4.98 6.98
C ILE A 10 -10.68 4.98 7.84
N THR A 11 -10.06 3.81 8.02
CA THR A 11 -8.84 3.70 8.82
C THR A 11 -7.70 4.49 8.19
N LEU A 12 -7.52 4.42 6.86
CA LEU A 12 -6.49 5.18 6.17
C LEU A 12 -6.77 6.69 6.21
N ASP A 13 -8.02 7.12 6.00
CA ASP A 13 -8.39 8.55 6.07
C ASP A 13 -8.07 9.11 7.47
N LEU A 14 -8.44 8.40 8.54
CA LEU A 14 -8.09 8.79 9.91
C LEU A 14 -6.58 8.90 10.15
N LEU A 15 -5.79 8.00 9.55
CA LEU A 15 -4.32 8.08 9.65
C LEU A 15 -3.76 9.24 8.83
N ALA A 16 -4.34 9.54 7.66
CA ALA A 16 -3.92 10.61 6.77
C ALA A 16 -4.17 12.01 7.35
N GLU A 17 -5.13 12.16 8.26
CA GLU A 17 -5.44 13.41 8.96
C GLU A 17 -4.50 13.71 10.14
N GLU A 18 -3.62 12.77 10.52
CA GLU A 18 -2.71 12.92 11.65
C GLU A 18 -1.62 13.96 11.35
N GLN A 19 -1.51 14.99 12.18
CA GLN A 19 -0.51 16.07 12.03
C GLN A 19 0.92 15.55 11.93
N ARG A 20 1.21 14.41 12.56
CA ARG A 20 2.53 13.75 12.53
C ARG A 20 2.91 13.26 11.12
N LEU A 21 1.94 13.01 10.24
CA LEU A 21 2.17 12.73 8.81
C LEU A 21 2.20 14.01 7.97
N ILE A 22 1.31 14.96 8.27
CA ILE A 22 1.12 16.19 7.49
C ILE A 22 2.35 17.10 7.60
N ASP A 23 2.81 17.39 8.82
CA ASP A 23 3.93 18.30 9.10
C ASP A 23 5.18 18.08 8.23
N PRO A 24 5.76 16.85 8.16
CA PRO A 24 6.96 16.61 7.37
C PRO A 24 6.69 16.63 5.86
N LEU A 25 5.49 16.27 5.42
CA LEU A 25 5.10 16.32 4.00
C LEU A 25 4.97 17.76 3.51
N GLU A 26 4.29 18.62 4.27
CA GLU A 26 4.16 20.05 3.98
C GLU A 26 5.54 20.73 3.91
N LYS A 27 6.37 20.48 4.93
CA LYS A 27 7.72 21.07 5.04
C LYS A 27 8.74 20.39 4.12
N SER A 28 8.33 19.38 3.35
CA SER A 28 9.20 18.56 2.49
C SER A 28 10.46 18.05 3.23
N GLN A 29 10.29 17.70 4.50
CA GLN A 29 11.35 17.20 5.36
C GLN A 29 11.50 15.67 5.21
N PRO A 30 12.69 15.12 5.46
CA PRO A 30 12.87 13.68 5.56
C PRO A 30 11.93 13.08 6.62
N ILE A 31 11.29 11.95 6.30
CA ILE A 31 10.44 11.25 7.25
C ILE A 31 11.33 10.65 8.35
N SER A 32 11.04 11.00 9.61
CA SER A 32 11.78 10.50 10.77
C SER A 32 11.49 9.03 11.06
N SER A 33 12.38 8.38 11.80
CA SER A 33 12.20 7.01 12.29
C SER A 33 10.97 6.85 13.19
N ASP A 34 10.55 7.91 13.88
CA ASP A 34 9.39 7.90 14.78
C ASP A 34 8.08 7.73 14.00
N ILE A 35 7.95 8.41 12.86
CA ILE A 35 6.78 8.29 11.98
C ILE A 35 6.71 6.88 11.41
N ARG A 36 7.86 6.32 11.00
CA ARG A 36 7.94 4.94 10.53
C ARG A 36 7.47 3.95 11.59
N SER A 37 8.04 4.04 12.79
CA SER A 37 7.67 3.17 13.92
C SER A 37 6.19 3.30 14.27
N TRP A 38 5.63 4.52 14.17
CA TRP A 38 4.21 4.76 14.38
C TRP A 38 3.34 4.13 13.29
N LEU A 39 3.67 4.31 12.00
CA LEU A 39 2.93 3.68 10.89
C LEU A 39 3.05 2.15 10.93
N GLU A 40 4.20 1.61 11.32
CA GLU A 40 4.40 0.16 11.52
C GLU A 40 3.48 -0.39 12.61
N LYS A 41 3.37 0.32 13.73
CA LYS A 41 2.42 -0.03 14.79
C LYS A 41 0.98 0.04 14.29
N LYS A 42 0.61 1.12 13.60
CA LYS A 42 -0.74 1.31 13.05
C LYS A 42 -1.11 0.26 12.02
N ARG A 43 -0.16 -0.17 11.20
CA ARG A 43 -0.30 -1.28 10.27
C ARG A 43 -0.73 -2.55 11.01
N VAL A 44 0.03 -2.94 12.03
CA VAL A 44 -0.23 -4.16 12.81
C VAL A 44 -1.56 -4.04 13.57
N ASP A 45 -1.79 -2.93 14.27
CA ASP A 45 -2.99 -2.70 15.09
C ASP A 45 -4.29 -2.73 14.26
N SER A 46 -4.21 -2.30 12.99
CA SER A 46 -5.37 -2.20 12.09
C SER A 46 -5.53 -3.41 11.16
N GLY A 47 -4.62 -4.37 11.23
CA GLY A 47 -4.65 -5.59 10.41
C GLY A 47 -4.23 -5.42 8.96
N PHE A 48 -3.46 -4.37 8.63
CA PHE A 48 -2.89 -4.21 7.30
C PHE A 48 -1.63 -5.09 7.15
N ASP A 49 -1.47 -5.69 5.98
CA ASP A 49 -0.24 -6.40 5.64
C ASP A 49 0.88 -5.44 5.26
N PHE A 50 0.55 -4.31 4.63
CA PHE A 50 1.46 -3.19 4.38
C PHE A 50 0.75 -1.85 4.44
N LEU A 51 1.50 -0.81 4.81
CA LEU A 51 1.16 0.59 4.61
C LEU A 51 2.33 1.30 3.92
N THR A 52 2.00 2.21 3.01
CA THR A 52 2.99 2.94 2.22
C THR A 52 2.55 4.38 2.02
N LEU A 53 3.50 5.28 2.22
CA LEU A 53 3.34 6.73 2.10
C LEU A 53 4.11 7.22 0.88
N CYS A 54 3.43 8.02 0.07
CA CYS A 54 3.99 8.71 -1.08
C CYS A 54 3.96 10.23 -0.88
N ASP A 55 4.91 10.92 -1.51
CA ASP A 55 4.87 12.38 -1.65
C ASP A 55 3.84 12.85 -2.70
N ARG A 56 3.67 14.17 -2.83
CA ARG A 56 2.83 14.83 -3.84
C ARG A 56 3.13 14.48 -5.31
N LYS A 57 4.28 13.86 -5.61
CA LYS A 57 4.65 13.41 -6.97
C LYS A 57 4.38 11.93 -7.19
N GLY A 58 3.89 11.21 -6.17
CA GLY A 58 3.70 9.76 -6.23
C GLY A 58 4.95 8.96 -5.98
N LYS A 59 6.02 9.61 -5.51
CA LYS A 59 7.25 8.95 -5.12
C LYS A 59 7.07 8.34 -3.73
N VAL A 60 7.39 7.07 -3.58
CA VAL A 60 7.33 6.37 -2.29
C VAL A 60 8.42 6.92 -1.38
N ILE A 61 8.02 7.46 -0.24
CA ILE A 61 8.94 7.99 0.77
C ILE A 61 9.07 7.08 1.98
N LEU A 62 8.08 6.21 2.23
CA LEU A 62 8.09 5.29 3.35
C LEU A 62 7.24 4.06 3.07
N ARG A 63 7.81 2.89 3.38
CA ARG A 63 7.11 1.61 3.52
C ARG A 63 7.30 1.05 4.91
N THR A 64 6.24 0.48 5.48
CA THR A 64 6.23 -0.08 6.84
C THR A 64 6.82 -1.49 6.97
N ARG A 65 7.33 -2.08 5.88
CA ARG A 65 7.95 -3.40 5.94
C ARG A 65 9.39 -3.35 5.48
N PHE A 66 10.20 -4.24 6.04
CA PHE A 66 11.56 -4.48 5.59
C PHE A 66 11.55 -4.99 4.13
N PRO A 67 12.49 -4.54 3.28
CA PRO A 67 13.68 -3.71 3.58
C PRO A 67 13.45 -2.21 3.45
N HIS A 68 12.19 -1.74 3.52
CA HIS A 68 11.81 -0.33 3.47
C HIS A 68 12.23 0.36 2.16
N TYR A 69 12.08 -0.35 1.04
CA TYR A 69 12.34 0.23 -0.28
C TYR A 69 11.61 1.55 -0.46
N SER A 70 12.29 2.54 -1.02
CA SER A 70 11.76 3.87 -1.25
C SER A 70 12.40 4.49 -2.50
N GLY A 71 11.78 5.54 -3.02
CA GLY A 71 12.27 6.33 -4.14
C GLY A 71 11.70 5.95 -5.50
N ASP A 72 11.00 4.82 -5.59
CA ASP A 72 10.18 4.41 -6.73
C ASP A 72 8.83 5.12 -6.76
N PHE A 73 8.02 4.89 -7.80
CA PHE A 73 6.72 5.52 -7.99
C PHE A 73 5.58 4.49 -8.01
N SER A 74 4.51 4.76 -7.28
CA SER A 74 3.33 3.87 -7.18
C SER A 74 2.12 4.30 -8.02
N LEU A 75 2.33 5.22 -8.96
CA LEU A 75 1.26 5.79 -9.81
C LEU A 75 0.65 4.80 -10.81
N SER A 76 1.31 3.67 -11.06
CA SER A 76 0.79 2.59 -11.91
C SER A 76 -0.45 1.92 -11.31
N ASN A 77 -0.66 2.05 -9.99
CA ASN A 77 -1.85 1.55 -9.32
C ASN A 77 -3.03 2.51 -9.50
N SER A 78 -4.15 1.98 -10.05
CA SER A 78 -5.34 2.79 -10.33
C SER A 78 -5.98 3.42 -9.09
N LEU A 79 -5.88 2.79 -7.92
CA LEU A 79 -6.39 3.33 -6.65
C LEU A 79 -5.54 4.50 -6.18
N VAL A 80 -4.21 4.35 -6.23
CA VAL A 80 -3.25 5.42 -5.90
C VAL A 80 -3.46 6.61 -6.85
N SER A 81 -3.63 6.34 -8.16
CA SER A 81 -3.93 7.37 -9.16
C SER A 81 -5.25 8.11 -8.89
N LYS A 82 -6.28 7.42 -8.37
CA LYS A 82 -7.54 8.07 -7.95
C LYS A 82 -7.35 8.95 -6.71
N ALA A 83 -6.59 8.48 -5.74
CA ALA A 83 -6.26 9.25 -4.53
C ALA A 83 -5.49 10.53 -4.89
N PHE A 84 -4.57 10.47 -5.87
CA PHE A 84 -3.91 11.66 -6.44
C PHE A 84 -4.84 12.68 -7.09
N ARG A 85 -6.04 12.26 -7.51
CA ARG A 85 -7.09 13.15 -8.01
C ARG A 85 -8.05 13.61 -6.90
N GLY A 86 -7.65 13.46 -5.64
CA GLY A 86 -8.43 13.87 -4.47
C GLY A 86 -9.57 12.91 -4.12
N LYS A 87 -9.53 11.66 -4.59
CA LYS A 87 -10.60 10.68 -4.34
C LYS A 87 -10.05 9.43 -3.66
N SER A 88 -10.42 9.24 -2.39
CA SER A 88 -10.21 7.97 -1.70
C SER A 88 -10.81 6.83 -2.52
N ALA A 89 -10.05 5.75 -2.68
CA ALA A 89 -10.40 4.65 -3.56
C ALA A 89 -9.95 3.31 -2.96
N SER A 90 -10.76 2.28 -3.17
CA SER A 90 -10.48 0.94 -2.68
C SER A 90 -11.02 -0.15 -3.60
N GLY A 91 -10.54 -1.37 -3.42
CA GLY A 91 -10.95 -2.53 -4.20
C GLY A 91 -9.93 -3.65 -4.18
N ILE A 92 -10.20 -4.70 -4.93
CA ILE A 92 -9.26 -5.80 -5.13
C ILE A 92 -8.28 -5.42 -6.24
N VAL A 93 -6.98 -5.57 -5.98
CA VAL A 93 -5.90 -5.33 -6.93
C VAL A 93 -5.03 -6.56 -7.04
N ILE A 94 -4.69 -6.94 -8.27
CA ILE A 94 -3.65 -7.94 -8.53
C ILE A 94 -2.31 -7.21 -8.54
N MET A 95 -1.47 -7.47 -7.54
CA MET A 95 -0.14 -6.88 -7.47
C MET A 95 0.91 -7.85 -8.05
N PRO A 96 1.73 -7.39 -9.02
CA PRO A 96 2.82 -8.19 -9.54
C PRO A 96 3.84 -8.57 -8.45
N PRO A 97 4.56 -9.68 -8.63
CA PRO A 97 5.60 -10.16 -7.72
C PRO A 97 6.60 -9.08 -7.30
N GLN A 98 7.06 -8.29 -8.28
CA GLN A 98 8.06 -7.26 -8.05
C GLN A 98 7.50 -6.14 -7.17
N THR A 99 6.24 -5.76 -7.39
CA THR A 99 5.56 -4.74 -6.57
C THR A 99 5.36 -5.24 -5.14
N LEU A 100 4.92 -6.49 -4.95
CA LEU A 100 4.78 -7.09 -3.61
C LEU A 100 6.10 -7.13 -2.86
N LYS A 101 7.17 -7.53 -3.54
CA LYS A 101 8.53 -7.53 -2.99
C LYS A 101 8.98 -6.13 -2.55
N MET A 102 8.60 -5.10 -3.31
CA MET A 102 8.87 -3.71 -2.93
C MET A 102 8.08 -3.32 -1.69
N GLU A 103 6.82 -3.75 -1.56
CA GLU A 103 5.96 -3.51 -0.39
C GLU A 103 6.44 -4.27 0.86
N GLY A 104 7.06 -5.43 0.69
CA GLY A 104 7.77 -6.19 1.72
C GLY A 104 8.31 -7.52 1.21
N GLU A 105 9.55 -7.85 1.56
CA GLU A 105 10.21 -9.08 1.08
C GLU A 105 9.44 -10.34 1.49
N ASP A 106 8.90 -10.34 2.70
CA ASP A 106 8.14 -11.44 3.28
C ASP A 106 6.69 -11.50 2.81
N LEU A 107 6.10 -10.40 2.31
CA LEU A 107 4.80 -10.44 1.63
C LEU A 107 4.87 -11.24 0.33
N PHE A 108 5.98 -11.12 -0.40
CA PHE A 108 6.20 -11.93 -1.58
C PHE A 108 6.24 -13.42 -1.24
N GLN A 109 6.85 -13.79 -0.11
CA GLN A 109 6.88 -15.18 0.36
C GLN A 109 5.49 -15.67 0.78
N GLN A 110 4.67 -14.81 1.40
CA GLN A 110 3.30 -15.14 1.76
C GLN A 110 2.40 -15.34 0.54
N ALA A 111 2.56 -14.50 -0.49
CA ALA A 111 1.80 -14.62 -1.74
C ALA A 111 2.22 -15.81 -2.62
N TYR A 112 3.30 -16.52 -2.26
CA TYR A 112 3.82 -17.63 -3.04
C TYR A 112 2.97 -18.90 -2.87
N ILE A 113 2.03 -19.13 -3.79
CA ILE A 113 1.31 -20.40 -3.88
C ILE A 113 2.08 -21.33 -4.84
N GLN A 114 2.64 -22.41 -4.28
CA GLN A 114 3.28 -23.45 -5.08
C GLN A 114 2.21 -24.23 -5.86
N PHE A 115 2.17 -24.09 -7.19
CA PHE A 115 1.34 -24.97 -8.01
C PHE A 115 1.87 -26.40 -7.91
N THR A 116 1.12 -27.29 -7.28
CA THR A 116 1.33 -28.73 -7.44
C THR A 116 0.81 -29.13 -8.82
N PRO A 117 1.65 -29.70 -9.71
CA PRO A 117 1.19 -30.13 -11.03
C PRO A 117 0.16 -31.26 -10.86
N THR A 118 -1.10 -31.02 -11.24
CA THR A 118 -2.10 -32.08 -11.35
C THR A 118 -2.03 -32.74 -12.73
N PRO A 119 -2.03 -34.09 -12.84
CA PRO A 119 -2.03 -34.77 -14.12
C PRO A 119 -3.25 -34.35 -14.97
N GLY A 120 -3.01 -33.67 -16.10
CA GLY A 120 -4.05 -33.22 -17.04
C GLY A 120 -4.16 -31.70 -17.23
N ALA A 121 -3.42 -30.88 -16.47
CA ALA A 121 -3.39 -29.44 -16.68
C ALA A 121 -2.65 -29.09 -18.00
N ARG A 122 -3.22 -28.16 -18.80
CA ARG A 122 -2.53 -27.59 -19.97
C ARG A 122 -1.20 -26.96 -19.50
N PRO A 123 -0.10 -27.06 -20.26
CA PRO A 123 1.15 -26.40 -19.91
C PRO A 123 0.91 -24.89 -19.84
N ARG A 124 0.82 -24.33 -18.63
CA ARG A 124 0.94 -22.89 -18.43
C ARG A 124 2.42 -22.57 -18.39
N SER A 125 2.81 -21.48 -19.05
CA SER A 125 4.18 -20.95 -19.02
C SER A 125 4.59 -20.48 -17.62
N GLU A 126 3.62 -20.26 -16.73
CA GLU A 126 3.82 -19.82 -15.36
C GLU A 126 3.77 -21.01 -14.39
N LYS A 127 4.89 -21.24 -13.70
CA LYS A 127 5.08 -22.36 -12.73
C LYS A 127 4.56 -22.05 -11.32
N ALA A 128 4.10 -20.82 -11.06
CA ALA A 128 3.54 -20.36 -9.77
C ALA A 128 2.63 -19.13 -10.00
N GLU A 129 1.55 -18.99 -9.24
CA GLU A 129 0.78 -17.75 -9.14
C GLU A 129 1.52 -16.89 -8.12
N THR A 130 2.35 -16.00 -8.63
CA THR A 130 3.25 -15.15 -7.83
C THR A 130 2.69 -13.74 -7.67
N SER A 131 1.58 -13.45 -8.36
CA SER A 131 0.84 -12.22 -8.16
C SER A 131 -0.02 -12.39 -6.92
N GLY A 132 0.02 -11.40 -6.03
CA GLY A 132 -0.80 -11.38 -4.83
C GLY A 132 -2.11 -10.66 -5.10
N MET A 133 -3.20 -11.29 -4.69
CA MET A 133 -4.51 -10.66 -4.71
C MET A 133 -4.66 -9.87 -3.42
N VAL A 134 -4.82 -8.53 -3.53
CA VAL A 134 -4.81 -7.66 -2.36
C VAL A 134 -6.09 -6.86 -2.28
N LEU A 135 -6.72 -6.88 -1.10
CA LEU A 135 -7.75 -5.91 -0.74
C LEU A 135 -7.06 -4.60 -0.34
N MET A 136 -7.15 -3.59 -1.20
CA MET A 136 -6.35 -2.39 -1.10
C MET A 136 -7.22 -1.14 -0.98
N ALA A 137 -6.72 -0.14 -0.25
CA ALA A 137 -7.26 1.21 -0.21
C ALA A 137 -6.13 2.24 -0.37
N ALA A 138 -6.47 3.41 -0.93
CA ALA A 138 -5.59 4.55 -1.09
C ALA A 138 -6.37 5.84 -0.82
N VAL A 139 -5.77 6.74 -0.04
CA VAL A 139 -6.39 8.00 0.39
C VAL A 139 -5.42 9.17 0.20
N PRO A 140 -5.92 10.36 -0.18
CA PRO A 140 -5.12 11.57 -0.19
C PRO A 140 -4.75 12.04 1.22
N VAL A 141 -3.52 12.51 1.37
CA VAL A 141 -3.07 13.27 2.54
C VAL A 141 -3.16 14.75 2.18
N TRP A 142 -3.96 15.50 2.94
CA TRP A 142 -4.24 16.91 2.67
C TRP A 142 -3.45 17.86 3.57
N ALA A 143 -2.97 18.95 2.99
CA ALA A 143 -2.63 20.18 3.69
C ALA A 143 -3.86 21.08 3.73
N GLY A 144 -4.51 21.15 4.89
CA GLY A 144 -5.80 21.83 5.01
C GLY A 144 -6.86 21.21 4.08
N ASN A 145 -7.69 22.04 3.44
CA ASN A 145 -8.84 21.56 2.64
C ASN A 145 -8.61 21.56 1.13
N GLU A 146 -7.44 21.98 0.63
CA GLU A 146 -7.29 22.31 -0.81
C GLU A 146 -6.05 21.70 -1.49
N GLU A 147 -5.00 21.32 -0.75
CA GLU A 147 -3.77 20.80 -1.35
C GLU A 147 -3.50 19.35 -0.96
N ILE A 148 -3.28 18.48 -1.95
CA ILE A 148 -2.81 17.10 -1.74
C ILE A 148 -1.29 17.11 -1.64
N ILE A 149 -0.77 16.77 -0.46
CA ILE A 149 0.68 16.78 -0.17
C ILE A 149 1.31 15.39 -0.21
N GLY A 150 0.50 14.34 -0.27
CA GLY A 150 0.94 12.97 -0.35
C GLY A 150 -0.23 12.00 -0.47
N ILE A 151 0.07 10.71 -0.58
CA ILE A 151 -0.92 9.63 -0.60
C ILE A 151 -0.53 8.59 0.43
N LEU A 152 -1.49 8.15 1.24
CA LEU A 152 -1.35 6.98 2.09
C LEU A 152 -2.15 5.83 1.48
N TYR A 153 -1.50 4.69 1.27
CA TYR A 153 -2.18 3.48 0.81
C TYR A 153 -1.77 2.27 1.62
N GLY A 154 -2.60 1.24 1.58
CA GLY A 154 -2.38 0.01 2.30
C GLY A 154 -3.25 -1.12 1.80
N GLY A 155 -2.91 -2.35 2.17
CA GLY A 155 -3.71 -3.49 1.79
C GLY A 155 -3.51 -4.73 2.65
N ILE A 156 -4.40 -5.69 2.42
CA ILE A 156 -4.43 -7.02 3.03
C ILE A 156 -4.34 -8.05 1.90
N LEU A 157 -3.38 -8.96 2.00
CA LEU A 157 -3.19 -10.06 1.08
C LEU A 157 -4.30 -11.10 1.29
N LEU A 158 -4.91 -11.56 0.20
CA LEU A 158 -6.08 -12.46 0.24
C LEU A 158 -5.74 -13.93 -0.07
N ASN A 159 -4.52 -14.22 -0.50
CA ASN A 159 -4.10 -15.53 -1.00
C ASN A 159 -2.90 -16.10 -0.24
#